data_AF-A0A1H9RK15-F1
#
_entry.id   AF-A0A1H9RK15-F1
#
_cell.length_a   1.000
_cell.length_b   1.000
_cell.length_c   1.000
_cell.angle_alpha   90.00
_cell.angle_beta   90.00
_cell.angle_gamma   90.00
#
_symmetry.space_group_name_H-M   'P 1'
#
loop_
_entity.id
_entity.type
_entity.pdbx_description
1 polymer ?
#
loop_
_entity_poly.entity_id
_entity_poly.type
_entity_poly.pdbx_seq_one_letter_code
_entity_poly.pdbx_strand_id
1 'polypeptide(L)'
;MPVQDEVIRDGESVVLLDRQVIRLSAIGTTLLELTGDWRELEELTVDLTDRFGQPPAGFDATAMTEAALQALHGQGLVELG
;
A
#
# COMPACT_ATOMS: atom_id res chain seq x y z
N MET A 1 3.74 -18.50 -0.48
CA MET A 1 4.59 -17.29 -0.62
C MET A 1 5.66 -17.33 0.46
N PRO A 2 6.91 -16.89 0.20
CA PRO A 2 7.97 -16.99 1.19
C PRO A 2 7.70 -16.04 2.36
N VAL A 3 8.26 -16.37 3.53
CA VAL A 3 8.20 -15.54 4.73
C VAL A 3 8.87 -14.19 4.43
N GLN A 4 8.08 -13.14 4.29
CA GLN A 4 8.53 -11.76 4.27
C GLN A 4 8.87 -11.37 5.71
N ASP A 5 10.05 -10.79 5.93
CA ASP A 5 10.36 -10.13 7.20
C ASP A 5 9.94 -8.66 7.05
N GLU A 6 9.03 -8.21 7.92
CA GLU A 6 8.50 -6.86 7.93
C GLU A 6 8.69 -6.25 9.31
N VAL A 7 9.25 -5.04 9.33
CA VAL A 7 9.33 -4.21 10.54
C VAL A 7 8.51 -2.95 10.34
N ILE A 8 7.49 -2.78 11.16
CA ILE A 8 6.61 -1.59 11.16
C ILE A 8 7.02 -0.64 12.29
N ARG A 9 7.18 0.65 11.97
CA ARG A 9 7.40 1.73 12.95
C ARG A 9 6.74 3.03 12.49
N ASP A 10 6.00 3.66 13.39
CA ASP A 10 5.33 4.96 13.15
C ASP A 10 4.45 4.96 11.87
N GLY A 11 3.83 3.82 11.57
CA GLY A 11 2.98 3.62 10.40
C GLY A 11 3.74 3.28 9.11
N GLU A 12 5.05 3.49 9.06
CA GLU A 12 5.91 3.08 7.94
C GLU A 12 6.42 1.65 8.15
N SER A 13 6.84 1.01 7.06
CA SER A 13 7.44 -0.32 7.15
C SER A 13 8.66 -0.52 6.27
N VAL A 14 9.49 -1.48 6.68
CA VAL A 14 10.63 -1.98 5.92
C VAL A 14 10.38 -3.45 5.65
N VAL A 15 10.31 -3.81 4.38
CA VAL A 15 10.01 -5.17 3.90
C VAL A 15 11.26 -5.76 3.24
N LEU A 16 11.60 -7.00 3.59
CA LEU A 16 12.61 -7.79 2.89
C LEU A 16 11.95 -8.70 1.84
N LEU A 17 12.16 -8.40 0.55
CA LEU A 17 11.69 -9.20 -0.58
C LEU A 17 12.83 -9.47 -1.55
N ASP A 18 13.06 -10.73 -1.93
CA ASP A 18 14.11 -11.12 -2.90
C ASP A 18 15.49 -10.50 -2.63
N ARG A 19 15.88 -10.44 -1.35
CA ARG A 19 17.14 -9.86 -0.86
C ARG A 19 17.25 -8.33 -1.06
N GLN A 20 16.14 -7.67 -1.33
CA GLN A 20 16.00 -6.23 -1.38
C GLN A 20 15.24 -5.72 -0.16
N VAL A 21 15.69 -4.57 0.35
CA VAL A 21 15.04 -3.87 1.44
C VAL A 21 14.22 -2.74 0.85
N ILE A 22 12.89 -2.85 0.96
CA ILE A 22 11.93 -1.88 0.46
C ILE A 22 11.39 -1.09 1.63
N ARG A 23 11.52 0.25 1.58
CA ARG A 23 10.89 1.13 2.58
C ARG A 23 9.56 1.63 2.05
N LEU A 24 8.52 1.42 2.82
CA LEU A 24 7.15 1.84 2.54
C LEU A 24 6.79 3.04 3.41
N SER A 25 6.12 4.01 2.80
CA SER A 25 5.43 5.07 3.54
C SER A 25 4.21 4.50 4.27
N ALA A 26 3.60 5.29 5.14
CA ALA A 26 2.40 4.85 5.86
C ALA A 26 1.24 4.43 4.94
N ILE A 27 1.08 5.06 3.77
CA ILE A 27 0.09 4.64 2.77
C ILE A 27 0.45 3.28 2.19
N GLY A 28 1.71 3.09 1.78
CA GLY A 28 2.18 1.81 1.20
C GLY A 28 2.06 0.65 2.19
N THR A 29 2.44 0.87 3.45
CA THR A 29 2.30 -0.11 4.53
C THR A 29 0.84 -0.46 4.78
N THR A 30 -0.04 0.55 4.82
CA THR A 30 -1.48 0.31 5.00
C THR A 30 -2.08 -0.46 3.84
N LEU A 31 -1.71 -0.12 2.60
CA LEU A 31 -2.18 -0.86 1.43
C LEU A 31 -1.72 -2.32 1.47
N LEU A 32 -0.44 -2.56 1.78
CA LEU A 32 0.10 -3.91 1.91
C LEU A 32 -0.67 -4.73 2.97
N GLU A 33 -0.95 -4.14 4.13
CA GLU A 33 -1.77 -4.72 5.20
C GLU A 33 -3.19 -5.06 4.71
N LEU A 34 -3.86 -4.11 4.03
CA LEU A 34 -5.24 -4.28 3.56
C LEU A 34 -5.36 -5.32 2.43
N THR A 35 -4.33 -5.47 1.59
CA THR A 35 -4.28 -6.43 0.47
C THR A 35 -3.82 -7.83 0.87
N GLY A 36 -3.77 -8.15 2.18
CA GLY A 36 -3.58 -9.52 2.64
C GLY A 36 -4.66 -10.49 2.14
N ASP A 37 -5.86 -9.94 1.87
CA ASP A 37 -6.96 -10.59 1.15
C ASP A 37 -7.30 -9.80 -0.13
N TRP A 38 -8.07 -10.41 -1.03
CA TRP A 38 -8.57 -9.70 -2.22
C TRP A 38 -9.51 -8.57 -1.81
N ARG A 39 -9.27 -7.36 -2.32
CA ARG A 39 -10.04 -6.14 -2.01
C ARG A 39 -10.25 -5.32 -3.28
N GLU A 40 -11.38 -4.64 -3.34
CA GLU A 40 -11.70 -3.72 -4.44
C GLU A 40 -11.03 -2.36 -4.24
N LEU A 41 -10.66 -1.69 -5.33
CA LEU A 41 -10.00 -0.38 -5.31
C LEU A 41 -10.80 0.68 -4.54
N GLU A 42 -12.12 0.63 -4.64
CA GLU A 42 -13.04 1.57 -3.99
C GLU A 42 -12.99 1.41 -2.47
N GLU A 43 -12.96 0.17 -1.97
CA GLU A 43 -12.84 -0.11 -0.54
C GLU A 43 -11.50 0.37 0.02
N LEU A 44 -10.40 0.10 -0.70
CA LEU A 44 -9.07 0.55 -0.32
C LEU A 44 -8.99 2.08 -0.29
N THR A 45 -9.64 2.76 -1.24
CA THR A 45 -9.67 4.22 -1.28
C THR A 45 -10.43 4.79 -0.09
N VAL A 46 -11.59 4.21 0.25
CA VAL A 46 -12.35 4.60 1.44
C VAL A 46 -11.50 4.42 2.70
N ASP A 47 -10.91 3.24 2.90
CA ASP A 47 -10.09 2.93 4.07
C ASP A 47 -8.89 3.88 4.21
N LEU A 48 -8.22 4.22 3.10
CA LEU A 48 -7.13 5.20 3.10
C LEU A 48 -7.62 6.60 3.44
N THR A 49 -8.75 7.04 2.88
CA THR A 49 -9.29 8.38 3.18
C THR A 49 -9.81 8.51 4.60
N ASP A 50 -10.36 7.44 5.17
CA ASP A 50 -10.80 7.41 6.57
C ASP A 50 -9.59 7.48 7.52
N ARG A 51 -8.47 6.83 7.17
CA ARG A 51 -7.26 6.77 8.00
C ARG A 51 -6.38 8.01 7.88
N PHE A 52 -6.17 8.51 6.66
CA PHE A 52 -5.20 9.57 6.35
C PHE A 52 -5.84 10.91 5.99
N GLY A 53 -7.17 10.94 5.87
CA GLY A 53 -7.92 12.10 5.40
C GLY A 53 -8.00 12.18 3.88
N GLN A 54 -8.72 13.20 3.42
CA GLN A 54 -8.89 13.48 1.99
C GLN A 54 -7.58 13.96 1.37
N PRO A 55 -7.32 13.63 0.09
CA PRO A 55 -6.17 14.17 -0.62
C PRO A 55 -6.29 15.71 -0.75
N PRO A 56 -5.17 16.41 -1.03
CA PRO A 56 -5.20 17.84 -1.27
C PRO A 56 -6.14 18.21 -2.42
N ALA A 57 -6.66 19.45 -2.41
CA ALA A 57 -7.56 19.92 -3.46
C ALA A 57 -6.92 19.79 -4.85
N GLY A 58 -7.70 19.28 -5.81
CA GLY A 58 -7.24 19.03 -7.18
C GLY A 58 -6.62 17.64 -7.41
N PHE A 59 -6.51 16.81 -6.37
CA PHE A 59 -6.12 15.41 -6.48
C PHE A 59 -7.32 14.49 -6.26
N ASP A 60 -7.35 13.39 -7.00
CA ASP A 60 -8.40 12.37 -6.91
C ASP A 60 -7.92 11.20 -6.04
N ALA A 61 -8.70 10.84 -5.02
CA ALA A 61 -8.32 9.82 -4.06
C ALA A 61 -8.15 8.45 -4.73
N THR A 62 -9.08 8.08 -5.62
CA THR A 62 -9.05 6.80 -6.33
C THR A 62 -7.83 6.69 -7.24
N ALA A 63 -7.54 7.73 -8.02
CA ALA A 63 -6.37 7.76 -8.89
C ALA A 63 -5.05 7.70 -8.10
N MET A 64 -4.99 8.34 -6.92
CA MET A 64 -3.82 8.25 -6.04
C MET A 64 -3.66 6.85 -5.42
N THR A 65 -4.76 6.22 -4.99
CA THR A 65 -4.77 4.84 -4.50
C THR A 65 -4.31 3.88 -5.59
N GLU A 66 -4.84 4.01 -6.81
CA GLU A 66 -4.45 3.20 -7.96
C GLU A 66 -2.96 3.38 -8.27
N ALA A 67 -2.46 4.61 -8.31
CA ALA A 67 -1.05 4.88 -8.54
C ALA A 67 -0.14 4.26 -7.45
N ALA A 68 -0.58 4.26 -6.19
CA ALA A 68 0.14 3.61 -5.10
C ALA A 68 0.14 2.08 -5.26
N LEU A 69 -0.99 1.47 -5.61
CA LEU A 69 -1.10 0.03 -5.89
C LEU A 69 -0.21 -0.38 -7.07
N GLN A 70 -0.20 0.40 -8.15
CA GLN A 70 0.70 0.18 -9.29
C GLN A 70 2.18 0.26 -8.87
N ALA A 71 2.54 1.18 -7.97
CA ALA A 71 3.90 1.29 -7.46
C ALA A 71 4.29 0.10 -6.57
N LEU A 72 3.36 -0.44 -5.76
CA LEU A 72 3.57 -1.66 -4.97
C LEU A 72 3.66 -2.90 -5.88
N HIS A 73 2.80 -2.99 -6.89
CA HIS A 73 2.81 -4.08 -7.87
C HIS A 73 4.11 -4.11 -8.67
N GLY A 74 4.60 -2.95 -9.11
CA GLY A 74 5.90 -2.83 -9.78
C GLY A 74 7.09 -3.25 -8.92
N GLN A 75 6.92 -3.34 -7.60
CA GLN A 75 7.91 -3.85 -6.65
C GLN A 75 7.67 -5.31 -6.24
N GLY A 76 6.64 -5.97 -6.79
CA GLY A 76 6.27 -7.35 -6.47
C GLY A 76 5.66 -7.52 -5.09
N LEU A 77 5.14 -6.44 -4.47
CA LEU A 77 4.56 -6.48 -3.13
C LEU A 77 3.07 -6.84 -3.13
N VAL A 78 2.37 -6.54 -4.22
CA VAL A 78 0.95 -6.87 -4.40
C VAL A 78 0.70 -7.41 -5.82
N GLU A 79 -0.34 -8.22 -5.96
CA GLU A 79 -0.87 -8.62 -7.26
C GLU A 79 -2.10 -7.77 -7.60
N LEU A 80 -2.28 -7.45 -8.88
CA LEU A 80 -3.44 -6.74 -9.41
C LEU A 80 -4.16 -7.68 -10.40
N GLY A 81 -5.48 -7.60 -10.47
CA GLY A 81 -6.29 -8.47 -11.32
C GLY A 81 -7.54 -7.80 -11.86
#